data_AF-A0A969VP09-F1
#
_entry.id   AF-A0A969VP09-F1
#
_cell.length_a   1.000
_cell.length_b   1.000
_cell.length_c   1.000
_cell.angle_alpha   90.00
_cell.angle_beta   90.00
_cell.angle_gamma   90.00
#
_symmetry.space_group_name_H-M   'P 1'
#
loop_
_entity.id
_entity.type
_entity.pdbx_description
1 polymer ?
#
loop_
_entity_poly.entity_id
_entity_poly.type
_entity_poly.pdbx_seq_one_letter_code
_entity_poly.pdbx_strand_id
1 'polypeptide(L)'
;LYLTGWRAQLYCGVDEVLVKAMHLVRAGRLRQDAPDVAVTYHHLLFDRHQIIRAEGLWSESYHPGPATLADHDPETREELFALFPELATDPDYGYGPIARPEATAQAAALLV
;
A
#
# COMPACT_ATOMS: atom_id res chain seq x y z
N LEU A 1 -6.35 -0.21 -1.29
CA LEU A 1 -7.72 0.33 -1.08
C LEU A 1 -8.09 0.19 0.38
N TYR A 2 -8.64 1.24 0.97
CA TYR A 2 -9.06 1.25 2.37
C TYR A 2 -10.55 0.90 2.50
N LEU A 3 -10.88 -0.14 3.26
CA LEU A 3 -12.25 -0.60 3.50
C LEU A 3 -12.56 -0.61 5.00
N THR A 4 -13.83 -0.37 5.33
CA THR A 4 -14.32 -0.30 6.71
C THR A 4 -15.67 -1.01 6.86
N GLY A 5 -16.09 -1.22 8.11
CA GLY A 5 -17.43 -1.70 8.46
C GLY A 5 -17.50 -3.20 8.74
N TRP A 6 -18.73 -3.72 8.81
CA TRP A 6 -19.00 -5.05 9.37
C TRP A 6 -18.29 -6.21 8.64
N ARG A 7 -18.02 -6.08 7.34
CA ARG A 7 -17.28 -7.10 6.58
C ARG A 7 -15.81 -7.16 7.00
N ALA A 8 -15.19 -6.01 7.29
CA ALA A 8 -13.83 -5.95 7.82
C ALA A 8 -13.77 -6.61 9.21
N GLN A 9 -14.74 -6.31 10.06
CA GLN A 9 -14.84 -6.93 11.38
C GLN A 9 -15.03 -8.45 11.28
N LEU A 10 -15.96 -8.91 10.43
CA LEU A 10 -16.30 -10.32 10.31
C LEU A 10 -15.16 -11.16 9.73
N TYR A 11 -14.48 -10.67 8.68
CA TYR A 11 -13.49 -11.46 7.94
C TYR A 11 -12.04 -11.16 8.30
N CYS A 12 -11.76 -10.02 8.95
CA CYS A 12 -10.41 -9.60 9.30
C CYS A 12 -10.25 -9.30 10.80
N GLY A 13 -11.34 -9.28 11.58
CA GLY A 13 -11.28 -8.99 13.01
C GLY A 13 -10.91 -7.54 13.35
N VAL A 14 -11.01 -6.63 12.37
CA VAL A 14 -10.61 -5.23 12.51
C VAL A 14 -11.64 -4.29 11.87
N ASP A 15 -11.75 -3.07 12.39
CA ASP A 15 -12.72 -2.09 11.88
C ASP A 15 -12.34 -1.51 10.51
N GLU A 16 -11.03 -1.46 10.24
CA GLU A 16 -10.42 -0.78 9.11
C GLU A 16 -9.30 -1.66 8.54
N VAL A 17 -9.33 -1.88 7.22
CA VAL A 17 -8.40 -2.81 6.55
C VAL A 17 -7.95 -2.29 5.19
N LEU A 18 -6.69 -2.54 4.85
CA LEU A 18 -6.14 -2.30 3.52
C LEU A 18 -6.28 -3.54 2.65
N VAL A 19 -6.71 -3.34 1.41
CA VAL A 19 -6.87 -4.39 0.41
C VAL A 19 -6.09 -4.04 -0.83
N LYS A 20 -5.18 -4.94 -1.24
CA LYS A 20 -4.46 -4.84 -2.51
C LYS A 20 -5.45 -4.88 -3.68
N ALA A 21 -5.39 -3.89 -4.56
CA ALA A 21 -6.27 -3.83 -5.73
C ALA A 21 -6.20 -5.10 -6.60
N MET A 22 -5.00 -5.68 -6.74
CA MET A 22 -4.78 -6.92 -7.48
C MET A 22 -5.57 -8.11 -6.91
N HIS A 23 -5.79 -8.18 -5.60
CA HIS A 23 -6.62 -9.24 -5.01
C HIS A 23 -8.08 -9.11 -5.45
N LEU A 24 -8.60 -7.88 -5.53
CA LEU A 24 -9.96 -7.61 -5.98
C LEU A 24 -10.13 -7.85 -7.49
N VAL A 25 -9.11 -7.54 -8.29
CA VAL A 25 -9.10 -7.88 -9.72
C VAL A 25 -9.15 -9.40 -9.91
N ARG A 26 -8.30 -10.15 -9.19
CA ARG A 26 -8.30 -11.62 -9.25
C ARG A 26 -9.61 -12.24 -8.75
N ALA A 27 -10.28 -11.60 -7.80
CA ALA A 27 -11.60 -12.01 -7.31
C ALA A 27 -12.76 -11.60 -8.23
N GLY A 28 -12.50 -10.95 -9.37
CA GLY A 28 -13.53 -10.47 -10.29
C GLY A 28 -14.37 -9.32 -9.76
N ARG A 29 -13.89 -8.60 -8.73
CA ARG A 29 -14.57 -7.46 -8.11
C ARG A 29 -14.21 -6.13 -8.76
N LEU A 30 -13.01 -6.03 -9.32
CA LEU A 30 -12.53 -4.86 -10.06
C LEU A 30 -12.01 -5.27 -11.42
N ARG A 31 -11.96 -4.32 -12.35
CA ARG A 31 -11.29 -4.46 -13.64
C ARG A 31 -10.04 -3.60 -13.64
N GLN A 32 -8.95 -4.15 -14.12
CA GLN A 32 -7.77 -3.37 -14.42
C GLN A 32 -8.07 -2.50 -15.65
N ASP A 33 -7.81 -1.21 -15.53
CA ASP A 33 -7.79 -0.30 -16.66
C ASP A 33 -6.36 -0.23 -17.22
N ALA A 34 -6.25 -0.14 -18.55
CA ALA A 34 -4.99 -0.12 -19.27
C ALA A 34 -5.06 0.97 -20.34
N PRO A 35 -4.87 2.24 -19.94
CA PRO A 35 -4.97 3.35 -20.87
C PRO A 35 -3.79 3.37 -21.84
N ASP A 36 -4.03 3.81 -23.08
CA ASP A 36 -2.98 4.00 -24.10
C ASP A 36 -2.15 5.29 -23.89
N VAL A 37 -2.26 5.91 -22.71
CA VAL A 37 -1.51 7.12 -22.34
C VAL A 37 -0.48 6.80 -21.26
N ALA A 38 0.63 7.55 -21.28
CA ALA A 38 1.64 7.44 -20.24
C ALA A 38 1.04 7.84 -18.87
N VAL A 39 1.41 7.09 -17.84
CA VAL A 39 1.04 7.38 -16.45
C VAL A 39 2.31 7.73 -15.68
N THR A 40 2.26 8.79 -14.88
CA THR A 40 3.35 9.17 -13.98
C THR A 40 3.05 8.66 -12.59
N TYR A 41 3.95 7.83 -12.04
CA TYR A 41 3.83 7.29 -10.69
C TYR A 41 4.56 8.19 -9.70
N HIS A 42 3.87 8.65 -8.66
CA HIS A 42 4.45 9.47 -7.59
C HIS A 42 4.39 8.68 -6.28
N HIS A 43 5.53 8.51 -5.63
CA HIS A 43 5.62 7.89 -4.31
C HIS A 43 5.52 8.96 -3.23
N LEU A 44 4.46 8.90 -2.42
CA LEU A 44 4.26 9.83 -1.31
C LEU A 44 4.78 9.20 -0.01
N LEU A 45 5.91 9.70 0.48
CA LEU A 45 6.52 9.30 1.76
C LEU A 45 6.25 10.35 2.84
N PHE A 46 6.01 9.88 4.06
CA PHE A 46 5.76 10.71 5.25
C PHE A 46 6.59 10.15 6.41
N ASP A 47 6.64 10.85 7.54
CA ASP A 47 7.35 10.38 8.75
C ASP A 47 6.82 9.02 9.29
N ARG A 48 5.60 8.64 8.89
CA ARG A 48 4.98 7.35 9.18
C ARG A 48 4.03 6.97 8.05
N HIS A 49 3.69 5.70 7.92
CA HIS A 49 2.68 5.25 6.96
C HIS A 49 1.33 5.93 7.22
N GLN A 50 0.69 6.48 6.19
CA GLN A 50 -0.59 7.19 6.30
C GLN A 50 -1.67 6.58 5.41
N ILE A 51 -2.93 6.77 5.82
CA ILE A 51 -4.09 6.61 4.94
C ILE A 51 -4.40 7.97 4.32
N ILE A 52 -4.44 8.04 3.00
CA ILE A 52 -4.62 9.26 2.22
C ILE A 52 -5.88 9.17 1.36
N ARG A 53 -6.46 10.32 1.02
CA ARG A 53 -7.59 10.41 0.09
C ARG A 53 -7.16 11.12 -1.18
N ALA A 54 -7.29 10.46 -2.32
CA ALA A 54 -7.02 11.01 -3.64
C ALA A 54 -8.25 10.79 -4.53
N GLU A 55 -8.72 11.83 -5.22
CA GLU A 55 -9.89 11.74 -6.12
C GLU A 55 -11.12 11.06 -5.50
N GLY A 56 -11.37 11.33 -4.20
CA GLY A 56 -12.49 10.76 -3.45
C GLY A 56 -12.31 9.30 -2.99
N LEU A 57 -11.21 8.64 -3.35
CA LEU A 57 -10.89 7.28 -2.93
C LEU A 57 -9.83 7.27 -1.82
N TRP A 58 -10.06 6.42 -0.81
CA TRP A 58 -9.11 6.20 0.27
C TRP A 58 -8.09 5.11 -0.11
N SER A 59 -6.82 5.44 0.04
CA SER A 59 -5.67 4.57 -0.22
C SER A 59 -4.61 4.75 0.86
N GLU A 60 -3.53 4.00 0.75
CA GLU A 60 -2.36 4.11 1.60
C GLU A 60 -1.28 4.99 0.92
N SER A 61 -0.44 5.64 1.72
CA SER A 61 0.79 6.28 1.22
C SER A 61 1.83 5.21 0.88
N TYR A 62 2.96 5.60 0.29
CA TYR A 62 4.00 4.61 0.04
C TYR A 62 4.57 4.10 1.39
N HIS A 63 4.74 2.77 1.48
CA HIS A 63 5.44 2.09 2.58
C HIS A 63 6.64 1.36 1.96
N PRO A 64 7.87 1.82 2.23
CA PRO A 64 9.07 1.21 1.69
C PRO A 64 9.32 -0.14 2.36
N GLY A 65 9.37 -1.18 1.53
CA GLY A 65 9.87 -2.50 1.89
C GLY A 65 10.96 -2.97 0.91
N PRO A 66 11.62 -4.11 1.19
CA PRO A 66 12.83 -4.55 0.47
C PRO A 66 12.63 -4.65 -1.04
N ALA A 67 11.49 -5.19 -1.48
CA ALA A 67 11.15 -5.32 -2.89
C ALA A 67 11.02 -3.95 -3.57
N THR A 68 10.27 -3.04 -2.97
CA THR A 68 10.04 -1.70 -3.55
C THR A 68 11.29 -0.82 -3.52
N LEU A 69 12.18 -1.00 -2.54
CA LEU A 69 13.46 -0.30 -2.48
C LEU A 69 14.43 -0.76 -3.57
N ALA A 70 14.36 -2.03 -3.96
CA ALA A 70 15.16 -2.59 -5.05
C ALA A 70 14.67 -2.12 -6.43
N ASP A 71 13.38 -1.80 -6.55
CA ASP A 71 12.77 -1.32 -7.81
C ASP A 71 13.15 0.14 -8.14
N HIS A 72 13.54 0.93 -7.14
CA HIS A 72 14.02 2.30 -7.36
C HIS A 72 15.42 2.31 -7.97
N ASP A 73 15.69 3.33 -8.79
CA ASP A 73 17.03 3.60 -9.29
C ASP A 73 18.01 3.96 -8.15
N PRO A 74 19.33 3.84 -8.36
CA PRO A 74 20.31 4.10 -7.31
C PRO A 74 20.23 5.50 -6.69
N GLU A 75 19.92 6.53 -7.46
CA GLU A 75 19.87 7.93 -6.98
C GLU A 75 18.66 8.13 -6.05
N THR A 76 17.48 7.66 -6.47
CA THR A 76 16.28 7.65 -5.61
C THR A 76 16.50 6.86 -4.33
N ARG A 77 17.21 5.73 -4.40
CA ARG A 77 17.50 4.90 -3.22
C ARG A 77 18.46 5.59 -2.26
N GLU A 78 19.48 6.27 -2.77
CA GLU A 78 20.40 7.06 -1.96
C GLU A 78 19.68 8.23 -1.26
N GLU A 79 18.78 8.92 -1.96
CA GLU A 79 17.93 9.96 -1.36
C GLU A 79 17.05 9.37 -0.24
N LEU A 80 16.41 8.22 -0.48
CA LEU A 80 15.61 7.54 0.54
C LEU A 80 16.43 7.19 1.79
N PHE A 81 17.64 6.67 1.64
CA PHE A 81 18.51 6.37 2.79
C PHE A 81 19.06 7.61 3.48
N ALA A 82 19.23 8.73 2.76
CA ALA A 82 19.61 10.00 3.37
C ALA A 82 18.46 10.59 4.22
N LEU A 83 17.21 10.43 3.77
CA LEU A 83 16.02 10.91 4.48
C LEU A 83 15.58 9.96 5.61
N PHE A 84 15.72 8.65 5.40
CA PHE A 84 15.31 7.58 6.34
C PHE A 84 16.46 6.57 6.54
N PRO A 85 17.51 6.92 7.32
CA PRO A 85 18.68 6.08 7.49
C PRO A 85 18.39 4.67 8.03
N GLU A 86 17.31 4.51 8.79
CA GLU A 86 16.88 3.25 9.38
C GLU A 86 16.60 2.18 8.31
N LEU A 87 16.17 2.60 7.10
CA LEU A 87 15.91 1.71 5.97
C LEU A 87 17.17 1.02 5.44
N ALA A 88 18.35 1.61 5.64
CA ALA A 88 19.61 0.99 5.22
C ALA A 88 20.03 -0.13 6.18
N THR A 89 19.70 0.00 7.47
CA THR A 89 20.06 -0.97 8.51
C THR A 89 19.02 -2.06 8.71
N ASP A 90 17.75 -1.71 8.54
CA ASP A 90 16.61 -2.60 8.71
C ASP A 90 15.60 -2.32 7.58
N PRO A 91 15.79 -2.92 6.39
CA PRO A 91 14.91 -2.70 5.25
C PRO A 91 13.48 -3.22 5.45
N ASP A 92 13.28 -4.13 6.41
CA ASP A 92 11.99 -4.76 6.68
C ASP A 92 11.14 -3.94 7.66
N TYR A 93 11.76 -3.38 8.70
CA TYR A 93 11.05 -2.73 9.80
C TYR A 93 11.53 -1.30 10.12
N GLY A 94 12.60 -0.82 9.49
CA GLY A 94 13.23 0.47 9.79
C GLY A 94 12.32 1.68 9.57
N TYR A 95 11.38 1.61 8.63
CA TYR A 95 10.37 2.67 8.42
C TYR A 95 9.20 2.62 9.41
N GLY A 96 9.04 1.51 10.14
CA GLY A 96 7.96 1.31 11.09
C GLY A 96 6.72 0.63 10.49
N PRO A 97 5.66 0.48 11.32
CA PRO A 97 4.51 -0.35 10.99
C PRO A 97 3.63 0.26 9.90
N ILE A 98 2.86 -0.60 9.24
CA ILE A 98 1.81 -0.15 8.32
C ILE A 98 0.68 0.58 9.07
N ALA A 99 0.06 1.57 8.42
CA ALA A 99 -0.99 2.39 9.01
C ALA A 99 -2.21 1.56 9.44
N ARG A 100 -2.53 0.53 8.66
CA ARG A 100 -3.64 -0.40 8.90
C ARG A 100 -3.28 -1.82 8.49
N PRO A 101 -3.88 -2.84 9.12
CA PRO A 101 -3.69 -4.22 8.71
C PRO A 101 -4.05 -4.44 7.24
N GLU A 102 -3.32 -5.33 6.58
CA GLU A 102 -3.62 -5.75 5.21
C GLU A 102 -4.44 -7.05 5.20
N ALA A 103 -5.48 -7.09 4.37
CA ALA A 103 -6.27 -8.28 4.13
C ALA A 103 -5.51 -9.30 3.27
N THR A 104 -5.60 -10.57 3.66
CA THR A 104 -5.18 -11.68 2.80
C THR A 104 -5.98 -11.71 1.49
N ALA A 105 -5.47 -12.39 0.47
CA ALA A 105 -6.18 -12.56 -0.79
C ALA A 105 -7.56 -13.23 -0.60
N GLN A 106 -7.66 -14.19 0.32
CA GLN A 106 -8.91 -14.88 0.65
C GLN A 106 -9.91 -13.93 1.32
N ALA A 107 -9.47 -13.14 2.30
CA ALA A 107 -10.35 -12.18 2.97
C ALA A 107 -10.80 -11.08 2.00
N ALA A 108 -9.90 -10.58 1.15
CA ALA A 108 -10.20 -9.55 0.14
C ALA A 108 -11.40 -9.91 -0.75
N ALA A 109 -11.53 -11.17 -1.17
CA ALA A 109 -12.64 -11.63 -2.01
C ALA A 109 -14.03 -11.53 -1.32
N LEU A 110 -14.05 -11.47 0.01
CA LEU A 110 -15.24 -11.41 0.86
C LEU A 110 -15.57 -10.00 1.36
N LEU A 111 -14.71 -9.01 1.12
CA LEU A 111 -14.89 -7.62 1.60
C LEU A 111 -15.70 -6.72 0.67
N VAL A 112 -15.80 -7.06 -0.62
CA VAL A 112 -16.52 -6.28 -1.65
C VAL A 112 -17.71 -7.05 -2.22
#